data_AF-A0A6A7L556-F1
#
_entry.id   AF-A0A6A7L556-F1
#
_cell.length_a   1.000
_cell.length_b   1.000
_cell.length_c   1.000
_cell.angle_alpha   90.00
_cell.angle_beta   90.00
_cell.angle_gamma   90.00
#
_symmetry.space_group_name_H-M   'P 1'
#
loop_
_entity.id
_entity.type
_entity.pdbx_description
1 polymer ?
#
loop_
_entity_poly.entity_id
_entity_poly.type
_entity_poly.pdbx_seq_one_letter_code
_entity_poly.pdbx_strand_id
1 'polypeptide(L)'
;MMHAIRRLLSFFHRNRLDDQLSEEIQLHLELRRQALIDAGMSPAAAEYEARRQFGNATAIRERTRDQWGSPAVDAFFRDLGFAARMMAHSPGLSGVVILAIALGAGVNAALFLLLDNMLLRTQDIPAANRVVWLDDGRPLLGPTYPDYVDYRDRASAAMDLAAYAMTEVAARPRADDERTSLRAVLASGNYFSVLQARPTLGRTFGPAEDLPPLGTASVVLGDAYWNRRFNRDPNVLGPDHRDQFQTLHDRWRAAGRLQRRACTERQSLRAGRMGPPLVSTAARAWRYAPCRADSVVGPPGDRPTA
;
A
#
# COMPACT_ATOMS: atom_id res chain seq x y z
N MET A 1 31.55 0.90 4.03
CA MET A 1 31.43 0.85 2.55
C MET A 1 32.79 0.96 1.84
N MET A 2 33.63 1.98 2.14
CA MET A 2 34.96 2.16 1.52
C MET A 2 35.95 0.98 1.69
N HIS A 3 35.89 0.22 2.80
CA HIS A 3 36.77 -0.94 3.00
C HIS A 3 36.42 -2.14 2.13
N ALA A 4 35.13 -2.37 1.85
CA ALA A 4 34.69 -3.42 0.94
C ALA A 4 35.11 -3.09 -0.51
N ILE A 5 35.01 -1.82 -0.91
CA ILE A 5 35.41 -1.34 -2.23
C ILE A 5 36.95 -1.40 -2.41
N ARG A 6 37.74 -1.00 -1.41
CA ARG A 6 39.21 -1.16 -1.44
C ARG A 6 39.63 -2.63 -1.51
N ARG A 7 38.94 -3.54 -0.80
CA ARG A 7 39.16 -5.00 -0.87
C ARG A 7 38.75 -5.61 -2.21
N LEU A 8 37.77 -5.02 -2.89
CA LEU A 8 37.36 -5.44 -4.22
C LEU A 8 38.35 -4.93 -5.29
N LEU A 9 38.90 -3.73 -5.12
CA LEU A 9 39.86 -3.13 -6.05
C LEU A 9 41.26 -3.75 -5.96
N SER A 10 41.64 -4.29 -4.79
CA SER A 10 42.90 -5.04 -4.62
C SER A 10 42.92 -6.34 -5.43
N PHE A 11 41.75 -6.93 -5.73
CA PHE A 11 41.64 -8.06 -6.66
C PHE A 11 42.10 -7.68 -8.08
N PHE A 12 41.67 -6.51 -8.58
CA PHE A 12 42.07 -6.02 -9.90
C PHE A 12 43.53 -5.56 -9.97
N HIS A 13 44.14 -5.18 -8.84
CA HIS A 13 45.54 -4.76 -8.78
C HIS A 13 46.52 -5.90 -8.49
N ARG A 14 46.03 -7.14 -8.29
CA ARG A 14 46.86 -8.27 -7.85
C ARG A 14 47.91 -8.67 -8.88
N ASN A 15 47.57 -8.70 -10.17
CA ASN A 15 48.54 -9.01 -11.23
C ASN A 15 49.67 -7.96 -11.24
N ARG A 16 49.32 -6.68 -11.10
CA ARG A 16 50.29 -5.59 -11.08
C ARG A 16 51.22 -5.64 -9.86
N LEU A 17 50.70 -6.03 -8.69
CA LEU A 17 51.51 -6.20 -7.48
C LEU A 17 52.44 -7.42 -7.57
N ASP A 18 51.99 -8.51 -8.19
CA ASP A 18 52.81 -9.72 -8.39
C ASP A 18 53.93 -9.49 -9.42
N ASP A 19 53.65 -8.68 -10.45
CA ASP A 19 54.65 -8.24 -11.43
C ASP A 19 55.68 -7.31 -10.78
N GLN A 20 55.24 -6.31 -10.00
CA GLN A 20 56.13 -5.40 -9.26
C GLN A 20 57.03 -6.14 -8.26
N LEU A 21 56.49 -7.12 -7.53
CA LEU A 21 57.28 -7.93 -6.60
C LEU A 21 58.32 -8.79 -7.33
N SER A 22 57.97 -9.30 -8.52
CA SER A 22 58.91 -10.06 -9.34
C SER A 22 60.05 -9.17 -9.83
N GLU A 23 59.76 -7.94 -10.25
CA GLU A 23 60.76 -6.94 -10.61
C GLU A 23 61.66 -6.56 -9.42
N GLU A 24 61.07 -6.34 -8.24
CA GLU A 24 61.81 -5.98 -7.03
C GLU A 24 62.75 -7.11 -6.55
N ILE A 25 62.30 -8.37 -6.63
CA ILE A 25 63.14 -9.54 -6.33
C ILE A 25 64.33 -9.62 -7.29
N GLN A 26 64.10 -9.43 -8.59
CA GLN A 26 65.16 -9.45 -9.60
C GLN A 26 66.16 -8.32 -9.37
N LEU A 27 65.67 -7.11 -9.07
CA LEU A 27 66.52 -5.96 -8.75
C LEU A 27 67.41 -6.23 -7.53
N HIS A 28 66.86 -6.83 -6.48
CA HIS A 28 67.64 -7.18 -5.28
C HIS A 28 68.73 -8.21 -5.54
N LEU A 29 68.44 -9.23 -6.36
CA LEU A 29 69.42 -10.21 -6.78
C LEU A 29 70.54 -9.56 -7.60
N GLU A 30 70.17 -8.64 -8.50
CA GLU A 30 71.10 -7.94 -9.37
C GLU A 30 72.02 -6.99 -8.59
N LEU A 31 71.46 -6.18 -7.68
CA LEU A 31 72.25 -5.30 -6.81
C LEU A 31 73.24 -6.07 -5.93
N ARG A 32 72.84 -7.25 -5.41
CA ARG A 32 73.74 -8.12 -4.65
C ARG A 32 74.83 -8.73 -5.52
N ARG A 33 74.48 -9.21 -6.71
CA ARG A 33 75.43 -9.74 -7.69
C ARG A 33 76.49 -8.67 -8.00
N GLN A 34 76.05 -7.43 -8.25
CA GLN A 34 76.95 -6.32 -8.56
C GLN A 34 77.86 -5.96 -7.38
N ALA A 35 77.32 -5.86 -6.17
CA ALA A 35 78.12 -5.58 -4.97
C ALA A 35 79.20 -6.66 -4.70
N LEU A 36 78.91 -7.93 -4.99
CA LEU A 36 79.88 -9.02 -4.87
C LEU A 36 80.98 -8.93 -5.94
N ILE A 37 80.64 -8.51 -7.16
CA ILE A 37 81.62 -8.24 -8.22
C ILE A 37 82.51 -7.06 -7.85
N ASP A 38 81.92 -5.98 -7.35
CA ASP A 38 82.64 -4.79 -6.89
C ASP A 38 83.56 -5.10 -5.70
N ALA A 39 83.19 -6.10 -4.88
CA ALA A 39 84.03 -6.66 -3.81
C ALA A 39 85.10 -7.65 -4.32
N GLY A 40 85.20 -7.88 -5.63
CA GLY A 40 86.26 -8.66 -6.27
C GLY A 40 85.92 -10.11 -6.63
N MET A 41 84.65 -10.56 -6.53
CA MET A 41 84.26 -11.89 -7.01
C MET A 41 84.14 -11.95 -8.54
N SER A 42 84.36 -13.13 -9.10
CA SER A 42 84.05 -13.39 -10.51
C SER A 42 82.54 -13.38 -10.76
N PRO A 43 82.06 -13.00 -11.96
CA PRO A 43 80.64 -12.87 -12.25
C PRO A 43 79.81 -14.13 -11.97
N ALA A 44 80.35 -15.31 -12.30
CA ALA A 44 79.67 -16.59 -12.08
C ALA A 44 79.59 -16.97 -10.59
N ALA A 45 80.64 -16.68 -9.81
CA ALA A 45 80.63 -16.90 -8.36
C ALA A 45 79.68 -15.93 -7.65
N ALA A 46 79.64 -14.67 -8.09
CA ALA A 46 78.76 -13.64 -7.55
C ALA A 46 77.27 -13.96 -7.76
N GLU A 47 76.89 -14.51 -8.91
CA GLU A 47 75.49 -14.90 -9.18
C GLU A 47 75.03 -16.04 -8.26
N TYR A 48 75.86 -17.07 -8.10
CA TYR A 48 75.56 -18.20 -7.21
C TYR A 48 75.44 -17.74 -5.75
N GLU A 49 76.39 -16.94 -5.28
CA GLU A 49 76.41 -16.45 -3.91
C GLU A 49 75.27 -15.46 -3.64
N ALA A 50 74.91 -14.59 -4.60
CA ALA A 50 73.76 -13.69 -4.50
C ALA A 50 72.44 -14.46 -4.33
N ARG A 51 72.21 -15.53 -5.14
CA ARG A 51 71.03 -16.40 -5.00
C ARG A 51 71.03 -17.13 -3.66
N ARG A 52 72.17 -17.66 -3.23
CA ARG A 52 72.31 -18.35 -1.94
C ARG A 52 72.01 -17.42 -0.76
N GLN A 53 72.50 -16.18 -0.79
CA GLN A 53 72.23 -15.17 0.25
C GLN A 53 70.80 -14.62 0.20
N PHE A 54 70.15 -14.62 -0.96
CA PHE A 54 68.75 -14.22 -1.09
C PHE A 54 67.79 -15.28 -0.54
N GLY A 55 68.17 -16.56 -0.67
CA GLY A 55 67.38 -17.68 -0.18
C GLY A 55 66.26 -18.05 -1.14
N ASN A 56 65.20 -18.67 -0.62
CA ASN A 56 64.09 -19.17 -1.45
C ASN A 56 63.16 -18.03 -1.89
N ALA A 57 63.44 -17.46 -3.06
CA ALA A 57 62.65 -16.39 -3.67
C ALA A 57 61.17 -16.77 -3.84
N THR A 58 60.87 -18.02 -4.18
CA THR A 58 59.48 -18.51 -4.34
C THR A 58 58.73 -18.48 -3.01
N ALA A 59 59.36 -18.90 -1.92
CA ALA A 59 58.75 -18.89 -0.60
C ALA A 59 58.51 -17.45 -0.08
N ILE A 60 59.41 -16.52 -0.38
CA ILE A 60 59.25 -15.09 -0.06
C ILE A 60 58.06 -14.53 -0.87
N ARG A 61 57.99 -14.83 -2.17
CA ARG A 61 56.88 -14.40 -3.04
C ARG A 61 55.52 -14.91 -2.55
N GLU A 62 55.42 -16.19 -2.17
CA GLU A 62 54.17 -16.79 -1.69
C GLU A 62 53.67 -16.12 -0.40
N ARG A 63 54.56 -15.90 0.59
CA ARG A 63 54.19 -15.23 1.85
C ARG A 63 53.73 -13.79 1.63
N THR A 64 54.39 -13.07 0.74
CA THR A 64 54.03 -11.70 0.40
C THR A 64 52.68 -11.65 -0.35
N ARG A 65 52.43 -12.62 -1.23
CA ARG A 65 51.16 -12.79 -1.94
C ARG A 65 49.99 -13.05 -0.98
N ASP A 66 50.21 -13.82 0.08
CA ASP A 66 49.20 -14.10 1.13
C ASP A 66 48.90 -12.86 1.99
N GLN A 67 49.86 -11.95 2.15
CA GLN A 67 49.67 -10.69 2.90
C GLN A 67 48.95 -9.60 2.09
N TRP A 68 49.07 -9.61 0.76
CA TRP A 68 48.50 -8.57 -0.11
C TRP A 68 47.09 -8.87 -0.61
N GLY A 69 46.64 -10.12 -0.54
CA GLY A 69 45.29 -10.54 -0.93
C GLY A 69 44.26 -10.39 0.19
N SER A 70 42.98 -10.39 -0.18
CA SER A 70 41.90 -10.80 0.72
C SER A 70 41.56 -12.25 0.36
N PRO A 71 42.14 -13.26 1.03
CA PRO A 71 42.02 -14.66 0.64
C PRO A 71 40.57 -15.13 0.48
N ALA A 72 39.67 -14.56 1.28
CA ALA A 72 38.23 -14.82 1.24
C ALA A 72 37.57 -14.38 -0.08
N VAL A 73 37.98 -13.25 -0.66
CA VAL A 73 37.41 -12.74 -1.92
C VAL A 73 37.90 -13.57 -3.11
N ASP A 74 39.18 -13.93 -3.11
CA ASP A 74 39.74 -14.82 -4.12
C ASP A 74 39.13 -16.22 -4.07
N ALA A 75 38.92 -16.76 -2.87
CA ALA A 75 38.23 -18.02 -2.67
C ALA A 75 36.80 -17.93 -3.23
N PHE A 76 36.04 -16.89 -2.86
CA PHE A 76 34.67 -16.70 -3.34
C PHE A 76 34.55 -16.68 -4.87
N PHE A 77 35.40 -15.93 -5.58
CA PHE A 77 35.34 -15.88 -7.04
C PHE A 77 35.83 -17.17 -7.71
N ARG A 78 36.83 -17.85 -7.14
CA ARG A 78 37.23 -19.20 -7.63
C ARG A 78 36.11 -20.20 -7.45
N ASP A 79 35.42 -20.18 -6.31
CA ASP A 79 34.29 -21.05 -6.01
C ASP A 79 33.11 -20.76 -6.97
N LEU A 80 32.86 -19.49 -7.29
CA LEU A 80 31.87 -19.09 -8.30
C LEU A 80 32.20 -19.64 -9.70
N GLY A 81 33.46 -19.51 -10.13
CA GLY A 81 33.91 -20.06 -11.41
C GLY A 81 33.85 -21.59 -11.44
N PHE A 82 34.19 -22.23 -10.32
CA PHE A 82 34.09 -23.68 -10.15
C PHE A 82 32.63 -24.15 -10.19
N ALA A 83 31.73 -23.49 -9.45
CA ALA A 83 30.30 -23.76 -9.45
C ALA A 83 29.69 -23.59 -10.84
N ALA A 84 30.09 -22.56 -11.59
CA ALA A 84 29.64 -22.36 -12.98
C ALA A 84 30.07 -23.50 -13.91
N ARG A 85 31.32 -23.96 -13.82
CA ARG A 85 31.78 -25.13 -14.59
C ARG A 85 31.04 -26.41 -14.18
N MET A 86 30.79 -26.59 -12.88
CA MET A 86 30.04 -27.74 -12.37
C MET A 86 28.61 -27.74 -12.92
N MET A 87 27.94 -26.58 -12.92
CA MET A 87 26.61 -26.43 -13.51
C MET A 87 26.61 -26.74 -15.02
N ALA A 88 27.64 -26.30 -15.75
CA ALA A 88 27.79 -26.59 -17.18
C ALA A 88 28.11 -28.07 -17.46
N HIS A 89 28.77 -28.76 -16.53
CA HIS A 89 29.09 -30.19 -16.68
C HIS A 89 27.86 -31.08 -16.49
N SER A 90 26.93 -30.70 -15.61
CA SER A 90 25.66 -31.40 -15.37
C SER A 90 24.45 -30.49 -15.62
N PRO A 91 24.14 -30.16 -16.89
CA PRO A 91 23.11 -29.18 -17.23
C PRO A 91 21.69 -29.64 -16.87
N GLY A 92 21.42 -30.95 -16.90
CA GLY A 92 20.10 -31.50 -16.56
C GLY A 92 19.71 -31.28 -15.10
N LEU A 93 20.58 -31.68 -14.17
CA LEU A 93 20.38 -31.46 -12.73
C LEU A 93 20.29 -29.97 -12.39
N SER A 94 21.21 -29.18 -12.92
CA SER A 94 21.25 -27.73 -12.70
C SER A 94 19.96 -27.07 -13.19
N GLY A 95 19.45 -27.46 -14.36
CA GLY A 95 18.19 -26.96 -14.90
C GLY A 95 17.00 -27.23 -13.99
N VAL A 96 16.87 -28.46 -13.46
CA VAL A 96 15.77 -28.82 -12.55
C VAL A 96 15.83 -28.00 -11.26
N VAL A 97 17.02 -27.85 -10.67
CA VAL A 97 17.21 -27.07 -9.43
C VAL A 97 16.91 -25.59 -9.67
N ILE A 98 17.43 -25.01 -10.77
CA ILE A 98 17.16 -23.61 -11.15
C ILE A 98 15.65 -23.39 -11.35
N LEU A 99 14.97 -24.31 -12.04
CA LEU A 99 13.53 -24.23 -12.26
C LEU A 99 12.74 -24.31 -10.95
N ALA A 100 13.11 -25.21 -10.05
CA ALA A 100 12.47 -25.32 -8.73
C ALA A 100 12.62 -24.03 -7.91
N ILE A 101 13.83 -23.45 -7.88
CA ILE A 101 14.10 -22.18 -7.20
C ILE A 101 13.31 -21.04 -7.86
N ALA A 102 13.30 -20.97 -9.19
CA ALA A 102 12.59 -19.94 -9.94
C ALA A 102 11.08 -20.01 -9.71
N LEU A 103 10.50 -21.22 -9.68
CA LEU A 103 9.08 -21.42 -9.38
C LEU A 103 8.76 -21.01 -7.93
N GLY A 104 9.55 -21.45 -6.96
CA GLY A 104 9.35 -21.10 -5.55
C GLY A 104 9.45 -19.59 -5.31
N ALA A 105 10.45 -18.93 -5.87
CA ALA A 105 10.61 -17.48 -5.76
C ALA A 105 9.52 -16.72 -6.55
N GLY A 106 9.20 -17.19 -7.76
CA GLY A 106 8.24 -16.55 -8.66
C GLY A 106 6.81 -16.58 -8.12
N VAL A 107 6.36 -17.70 -7.56
CA VAL A 107 5.01 -17.80 -6.98
C VAL A 107 4.87 -16.86 -5.78
N ASN A 108 5.87 -16.82 -4.90
CA ASN A 108 5.85 -15.93 -3.74
C ASN A 108 5.86 -14.44 -4.15
N ALA A 109 6.71 -14.09 -5.12
CA ALA A 109 6.76 -12.73 -5.66
C ALA A 109 5.44 -12.33 -6.36
N ALA A 110 4.84 -13.23 -7.14
CA ALA A 110 3.58 -12.99 -7.83
C ALA A 110 2.42 -12.79 -6.84
N LEU A 111 2.37 -13.59 -5.77
CA LEU A 111 1.38 -13.42 -4.71
C LEU A 111 1.53 -12.07 -4.02
N PHE A 112 2.77 -11.67 -3.69
CA PHE A 112 3.02 -10.37 -3.10
C PHE A 112 2.63 -9.22 -4.03
N LEU A 113 2.97 -9.30 -5.32
CA LEU A 113 2.57 -8.30 -6.32
C LEU A 113 1.05 -8.20 -6.48
N LEU A 114 0.34 -9.33 -6.39
CA LEU A 114 -1.12 -9.35 -6.42
C LEU A 114 -1.69 -8.64 -5.18
N LEU A 115 -1.19 -9.00 -4.00
CA LEU A 115 -1.61 -8.38 -2.74
C LEU A 115 -1.27 -6.89 -2.69
N ASP A 116 -0.10 -6.50 -3.16
CA ASP A 116 0.34 -5.11 -3.20
C ASP A 116 -0.59 -4.27 -4.10
N ASN A 117 -0.89 -4.77 -5.30
CA ASN A 117 -1.81 -4.09 -6.21
C ASN A 117 -3.26 -4.05 -5.73
N MET A 118 -3.72 -5.06 -4.98
CA MET A 118 -5.11 -5.14 -4.52
C MET A 118 -5.36 -4.47 -3.16
N LEU A 119 -4.40 -4.54 -2.22
CA LEU A 119 -4.57 -4.08 -0.84
C LEU A 119 -3.72 -2.85 -0.50
N LEU A 120 -2.50 -2.73 -1.03
CA LEU A 120 -1.53 -1.72 -0.57
C LEU A 120 -1.41 -0.52 -1.49
N ARG A 121 -1.80 -0.63 -2.77
CA ARG A 121 -1.88 0.50 -3.67
C ARG A 121 -3.06 1.38 -3.27
N THR A 122 -2.80 2.28 -2.33
CA THR A 122 -3.72 3.30 -1.89
C THR A 122 -4.22 4.04 -3.13
N GLN A 123 -5.52 3.94 -3.41
CA GLN A 123 -6.17 4.89 -4.30
C GLN A 123 -5.82 6.28 -3.81
N ASP A 124 -5.37 7.17 -4.71
CA ASP A 124 -4.98 8.55 -4.44
C ASP A 124 -6.17 9.36 -3.90
N ILE A 125 -6.59 9.08 -2.68
CA ILE A 125 -7.57 9.85 -1.94
C ILE A 125 -6.77 10.92 -1.20
N PRO A 126 -6.93 12.21 -1.58
CA PRO A 126 -6.30 13.29 -0.85
C PRO A 126 -6.68 13.18 0.64
N ALA A 127 -5.69 13.27 1.52
CA ALA A 127 -5.86 13.13 2.98
C ALA A 127 -6.22 11.73 3.51
N ALA A 128 -5.90 10.64 2.80
CA ALA A 128 -6.03 9.27 3.34
C ALA A 128 -5.37 9.08 4.72
N ASN A 129 -4.29 9.82 5.01
CA ASN A 129 -3.60 9.81 6.31
C ASN A 129 -4.32 10.59 7.44
N ARG A 130 -5.48 11.20 7.16
CA ARG A 130 -6.29 11.95 8.13
C ARG A 130 -7.67 11.34 8.35
N VAL A 131 -7.98 10.25 7.66
CA VAL A 131 -9.25 9.53 7.84
C VAL A 131 -9.08 8.50 8.96
N VAL A 132 -9.93 8.59 9.97
CA VAL A 132 -10.01 7.61 11.06
C VAL A 132 -11.34 6.87 10.98
N TRP A 133 -11.30 5.57 11.22
CA TRP A 133 -12.51 4.76 11.30
C TRP A 133 -13.05 4.80 12.72
N LEU A 134 -14.32 5.16 12.88
CA LEU A 134 -14.96 5.20 14.20
C LEU A 134 -15.50 3.82 14.54
N ASP A 135 -14.81 3.14 15.46
CA ASP A 135 -15.25 1.88 16.05
C ASP A 135 -15.94 2.16 17.39
N ASP A 136 -17.15 1.62 17.57
CA ASP A 136 -17.92 1.71 18.80
C ASP A 136 -17.89 0.39 19.61
N GLY A 137 -16.99 -0.52 19.24
CA GLY A 137 -16.81 -1.83 19.88
C GLY A 137 -17.88 -2.85 19.47
N ARG A 138 -18.70 -2.55 18.46
CA ARG A 138 -19.68 -3.48 17.87
C ARG A 138 -19.18 -3.98 16.51
N PRO A 139 -18.23 -4.94 16.47
CA PRO A 139 -17.47 -5.30 15.27
C PRO A 139 -18.32 -5.83 14.10
N LEU A 140 -19.57 -6.21 14.33
CA LEU A 140 -20.48 -6.75 13.30
C LEU A 140 -21.57 -5.77 12.85
N LEU A 141 -21.81 -4.69 13.60
CA LEU A 141 -22.93 -3.77 13.38
C LEU A 141 -22.46 -2.34 13.12
N GLY A 142 -21.34 -1.93 13.73
CA GLY A 142 -20.86 -0.56 13.72
C GLY A 142 -21.88 0.45 14.27
N PRO A 143 -21.55 1.75 14.20
CA PRO A 143 -22.46 2.82 14.59
C PRO A 143 -23.66 2.90 13.64
N THR A 144 -24.85 3.07 14.22
CA THR A 144 -26.08 3.25 13.45
C THR A 144 -26.16 4.67 12.89
N TYR A 145 -27.02 4.93 11.89
CA TYR A 145 -27.20 6.29 11.36
C TYR A 145 -27.59 7.32 12.44
N PRO A 146 -28.49 7.03 13.41
CA PRO A 146 -28.71 7.92 14.55
C PRO A 146 -27.45 8.20 15.38
N ASP A 147 -26.61 7.19 15.62
CA ASP A 147 -25.34 7.38 16.33
C ASP A 147 -24.41 8.31 15.53
N TYR A 148 -24.35 8.15 14.20
CA TYR A 148 -23.62 9.07 13.32
C TYR A 148 -24.11 10.52 13.43
N VAL A 149 -25.43 10.75 13.44
CA VAL A 149 -25.99 12.11 13.58
C VAL A 149 -25.56 12.72 14.92
N ASP A 150 -25.68 11.95 16.01
CA ASP A 150 -25.25 12.38 17.34
C ASP A 150 -23.74 12.68 17.40
N TYR A 151 -22.91 11.86 16.76
CA TYR A 151 -21.45 12.08 16.71
C TYR A 151 -21.08 13.29 15.86
N ARG A 152 -21.72 13.46 14.70
CA ARG A 152 -21.52 14.61 13.82
C ARG A 152 -21.88 15.92 14.51
N ASP A 153 -23.02 15.96 15.19
CA ASP A 153 -23.52 17.18 15.84
C ASP A 153 -22.70 17.54 17.10
N ARG A 154 -21.98 16.57 17.68
CA ARG A 154 -21.04 16.76 18.82
C ARG A 154 -19.58 16.89 18.39
N ALA A 155 -19.27 16.67 17.12
CA ALA A 155 -17.91 16.76 16.63
C ALA A 155 -17.40 18.20 16.75
N SER A 156 -16.14 18.35 17.17
CA SER A 156 -15.48 19.65 17.16
C SER A 156 -15.31 20.13 15.72
N ALA A 157 -15.30 21.45 15.49
CA ALA A 157 -15.09 22.08 14.17
C ALA A 157 -13.78 21.67 13.45
N ALA A 158 -12.88 20.95 14.13
CA ALA A 158 -11.64 20.43 13.56
C ALA A 158 -11.78 19.05 12.87
N MET A 159 -12.93 18.36 13.01
CA MET A 159 -13.16 17.03 12.43
C MET A 159 -14.50 16.96 11.72
N ASP A 160 -14.48 16.70 10.41
CA ASP A 160 -15.69 16.36 9.65
C ASP A 160 -15.93 14.85 9.67
N LEU A 161 -17.16 14.44 9.95
CA LEU A 161 -17.56 13.03 9.94
C LEU A 161 -18.41 12.70 8.72
N ALA A 162 -18.04 11.64 8.01
CA ALA A 162 -18.84 11.03 6.95
C ALA A 162 -19.26 9.61 7.34
N ALA A 163 -20.48 9.22 6.96
CA ALA A 163 -20.98 7.86 7.13
C ALA A 163 -21.07 7.16 5.77
N TYR A 164 -20.82 5.85 5.76
CA TYR A 164 -21.15 5.01 4.62
C TYR A 164 -21.65 3.63 5.07
N ALA A 165 -22.47 3.01 4.23
CA ALA A 165 -22.93 1.64 4.41
C ALA A 165 -22.98 0.93 3.06
N MET A 166 -22.43 -0.29 3.00
CA MET A 166 -22.57 -1.14 1.84
C MET A 166 -23.96 -1.76 1.81
N THR A 167 -24.60 -1.73 0.64
CA THR A 167 -25.93 -2.28 0.43
C THR A 167 -26.02 -2.91 -0.95
N GLU A 168 -27.04 -3.73 -1.16
CA GLU A 168 -27.40 -4.23 -2.48
C GLU A 168 -28.64 -3.50 -2.98
N VAL A 169 -28.56 -3.03 -4.21
CA VAL A 169 -29.68 -2.36 -4.88
C VAL A 169 -30.00 -3.09 -6.18
N ALA A 170 -31.27 -3.44 -6.36
CA ALA A 170 -31.74 -3.96 -7.63
C ALA A 170 -31.90 -2.79 -8.61
N ALA A 171 -31.09 -2.77 -9.67
CA ALA A 171 -31.09 -1.72 -10.67
C ALA A 171 -31.28 -2.31 -12.07
N ARG A 172 -31.78 -1.48 -12.99
CA ARG A 172 -31.71 -1.70 -14.44
C ARG A 172 -30.77 -0.65 -15.01
N PRO A 173 -29.52 -1.01 -15.35
CA PRO A 173 -28.53 -0.03 -15.81
C PRO A 173 -28.88 0.63 -17.14
N ARG A 174 -29.61 -0.08 -18.01
CA ARG A 174 -30.24 0.45 -19.24
C ARG A 174 -31.70 0.02 -19.28
N ALA A 175 -32.53 0.71 -20.06
CA ALA A 175 -33.95 0.41 -20.19
C ALA A 175 -34.22 -1.06 -20.59
N ASP A 176 -33.41 -1.58 -21.50
CA ASP A 176 -33.53 -2.94 -22.05
C ASP A 176 -32.80 -4.01 -21.22
N ASP A 177 -32.14 -3.63 -20.13
CA ASP A 177 -31.46 -4.59 -19.27
C ASP A 177 -32.43 -5.34 -18.35
N GLU A 178 -32.06 -6.59 -18.09
CA GLU A 178 -32.60 -7.32 -16.95
C GLU A 178 -32.25 -6.64 -15.63
N ARG A 179 -33.08 -6.87 -14.61
CA ARG A 179 -32.76 -6.38 -13.26
C ARG A 179 -31.57 -7.16 -12.72
N THR A 180 -30.54 -6.45 -12.30
CA THR A 180 -29.37 -7.06 -11.65
C THR A 180 -29.21 -6.48 -10.25
N SER A 181 -28.76 -7.31 -9.30
CA SER A 181 -28.32 -6.83 -7.99
C SER A 181 -26.97 -6.14 -8.16
N LEU A 182 -26.88 -4.88 -7.75
CA LEU A 182 -25.65 -4.10 -7.76
C LEU A 182 -25.26 -3.80 -6.31
N ARG A 183 -23.98 -3.98 -6.00
CA ARG A 183 -23.43 -3.49 -4.74
C ARG A 183 -23.32 -1.96 -4.82
N ALA A 184 -23.97 -1.27 -3.92
CA ALA A 184 -23.96 0.18 -3.79
C ALA A 184 -23.43 0.60 -2.41
N VAL A 185 -22.98 1.85 -2.35
CA VAL A 185 -22.60 2.48 -1.09
C VAL A 185 -23.59 3.62 -0.84
N LEU A 186 -24.31 3.51 0.27
CA LEU A 186 -25.04 4.65 0.82
C LEU A 186 -24.04 5.50 1.57
N ALA A 187 -24.02 6.80 1.31
CA ALA A 187 -23.09 7.70 1.96
C ALA A 187 -23.81 8.97 2.43
N SER A 188 -23.30 9.60 3.50
CA SER A 188 -23.78 10.90 3.96
C SER A 188 -23.53 11.98 2.91
N GLY A 189 -24.31 13.06 2.93
CA GLY A 189 -24.22 14.12 1.92
C GLY A 189 -22.86 14.81 1.84
N ASN A 190 -22.06 14.80 2.92
CA ASN A 190 -20.70 15.36 2.95
C ASN A 190 -19.60 14.35 2.60
N TYR A 191 -19.91 13.10 2.25
CA TYR A 191 -18.95 12.02 2.05
C TYR A 191 -17.81 12.37 1.09
N PHE A 192 -18.14 12.87 -0.10
CA PHE A 192 -17.13 13.23 -1.10
C PHE A 192 -16.31 14.47 -0.70
N SER A 193 -16.88 15.39 0.07
CA SER A 193 -16.17 16.55 0.61
C SER A 193 -15.14 16.15 1.66
N VAL A 194 -15.49 15.22 2.55
CA VAL A 194 -14.57 14.68 3.57
C VAL A 194 -13.39 13.95 2.93
N LEU A 195 -13.65 13.15 1.89
CA LEU A 195 -12.60 12.46 1.12
C LEU A 195 -11.87 13.38 0.13
N GLN A 196 -12.28 14.66 0.02
CA GLN A 196 -11.78 15.61 -0.97
C GLN A 196 -11.78 15.05 -2.41
N ALA A 197 -12.72 14.16 -2.69
CA ALA A 197 -12.83 13.45 -3.97
C ALA A 197 -13.48 14.38 -5.01
N ARG A 198 -12.84 14.51 -6.17
CA ARG A 198 -13.34 15.31 -7.29
C ARG A 198 -13.94 14.39 -8.35
N PRO A 199 -15.17 14.65 -8.84
CA PRO A 199 -15.74 13.87 -9.92
C PRO A 199 -15.00 14.15 -11.23
N THR A 200 -14.80 13.12 -12.05
CA THR A 200 -14.24 13.26 -13.41
C THR A 200 -15.24 13.90 -14.38
N LEU A 201 -16.54 13.62 -14.17
CA LEU A 201 -17.64 14.11 -14.99
C LEU A 201 -18.86 14.43 -14.11
N GLY A 202 -19.53 15.54 -14.39
CA GLY A 202 -20.73 15.96 -13.67
C GLY A 202 -20.45 16.53 -12.27
N ARG A 203 -21.31 16.20 -11.30
CA ARG A 203 -21.23 16.66 -9.91
C ARG A 203 -21.46 15.51 -8.94
N THR A 204 -20.90 15.61 -7.74
CA THR A 204 -21.29 14.76 -6.61
C THR A 204 -22.57 15.29 -5.96
N PHE A 205 -23.17 14.48 -5.07
CA PHE A 205 -24.18 14.99 -4.13
C PHE A 205 -23.50 15.72 -2.96
N GLY A 206 -24.27 16.58 -2.30
CA GLY A 206 -23.87 17.37 -1.14
C GLY A 206 -24.82 17.16 0.05
N PRO A 207 -24.64 17.94 1.13
CA PRO A 207 -25.50 17.87 2.33
C PRO A 207 -26.97 18.16 2.07
N ALA A 208 -27.30 18.92 1.02
CA ALA A 208 -28.68 19.25 0.66
C ALA A 208 -29.48 18.03 0.20
N GLU A 209 -28.83 17.06 -0.43
CA GLU A 209 -29.45 15.80 -0.86
C GLU A 209 -29.72 14.82 0.30
N ASP A 210 -29.12 15.05 1.47
CA ASP A 210 -29.28 14.25 2.70
C ASP A 210 -30.42 14.80 3.61
N LEU A 211 -31.03 15.95 3.25
CA LEU A 211 -32.09 16.57 4.03
C LEU A 211 -33.47 15.90 3.80
N PRO A 212 -34.26 15.65 4.86
CA PRO A 212 -35.65 15.23 4.73
C PRO A 212 -36.58 16.34 4.21
N PRO A 213 -37.63 16.01 3.42
CA PRO A 213 -37.86 14.71 2.78
C PRO A 213 -36.75 14.47 1.77
N LEU A 214 -36.12 13.28 1.79
CA LEU A 214 -34.93 12.96 0.99
C LEU A 214 -35.04 13.61 -0.37
N GLY A 215 -34.11 14.52 -0.65
CA GLY A 215 -34.12 15.38 -1.82
C GLY A 215 -34.03 14.59 -3.13
N THR A 216 -33.55 15.25 -4.17
CA THR A 216 -33.35 14.60 -5.48
C THR A 216 -32.42 13.40 -5.32
N ALA A 217 -32.92 12.19 -5.59
CA ALA A 217 -32.11 10.98 -5.60
C ALA A 217 -30.93 11.17 -6.55
N SER A 218 -29.74 11.18 -5.97
CA SER A 218 -28.49 11.40 -6.67
C SER A 218 -27.63 10.17 -6.52
N VAL A 219 -27.16 9.63 -7.64
CA VAL A 219 -26.29 8.45 -7.69
C VAL A 219 -24.99 8.85 -8.36
N VAL A 220 -23.88 8.44 -7.75
CA VAL A 220 -22.54 8.62 -8.33
C VAL A 220 -22.05 7.25 -8.79
N LEU A 221 -21.62 7.17 -10.06
CA LEU A 221 -21.10 5.94 -10.64
C LEU A 221 -19.58 5.85 -10.41
N GLY A 222 -19.11 4.70 -9.95
CA GLY A 222 -17.66 4.43 -9.90
C GLY A 222 -17.08 4.28 -11.31
N ASP A 223 -15.84 4.74 -11.54
CA ASP A 223 -15.19 4.74 -12.87
C ASP A 223 -15.18 3.34 -13.51
N ALA A 224 -14.83 2.31 -12.75
CA ALA A 224 -14.81 0.93 -13.25
C ALA A 224 -16.19 0.40 -13.67
N TYR A 225 -17.27 0.89 -13.04
CA TYR A 225 -18.63 0.55 -13.43
C TYR A 225 -19.06 1.32 -14.67
N TRP A 226 -18.79 2.63 -14.71
CA TRP A 226 -19.06 3.47 -15.87
C TRP A 226 -18.32 2.97 -17.13
N ASN A 227 -17.06 2.55 -16.99
CA ASN A 227 -16.29 1.96 -18.08
C ASN A 227 -16.89 0.62 -18.56
N ARG A 228 -17.11 -0.34 -17.65
CA ARG A 228 -17.60 -1.68 -18.03
C ARG A 228 -19.03 -1.67 -18.57
N ARG A 229 -19.91 -0.85 -18.00
CA ARG A 229 -21.34 -0.88 -18.33
C ARG A 229 -21.73 0.15 -19.39
N PHE A 230 -21.08 1.31 -19.41
CA PHE A 230 -21.44 2.41 -20.31
C PHE A 230 -20.33 2.79 -21.29
N ASN A 231 -19.21 2.05 -21.32
CA ASN A 231 -18.08 2.33 -22.22
C ASN A 231 -17.59 3.79 -22.13
N ARG A 232 -17.65 4.38 -20.93
CA ARG A 232 -17.34 5.79 -20.65
C ARG A 232 -18.14 6.80 -21.47
N ASP A 233 -19.38 6.46 -21.84
CA ASP A 233 -20.27 7.38 -22.53
C ASP A 233 -20.57 8.61 -21.64
N PRO A 234 -20.20 9.84 -22.07
CA PRO A 234 -20.46 11.06 -21.32
C PRO A 234 -21.95 11.42 -21.26
N ASN A 235 -22.80 10.84 -22.14
CA ASN A 235 -24.24 11.10 -22.19
C ASN A 235 -25.03 10.30 -21.14
N VAL A 236 -24.38 9.53 -20.27
CA VAL A 236 -25.02 8.78 -19.18
C VAL A 236 -25.77 9.68 -18.19
N LEU A 237 -25.48 10.98 -18.17
CA LEU A 237 -26.15 12.00 -17.35
C LEU A 237 -27.42 12.57 -18.00
N GLY A 238 -27.77 12.12 -19.19
CA GLY A 238 -28.90 12.60 -19.98
C GLY A 238 -30.29 12.20 -19.43
N PRO A 239 -31.38 12.82 -19.95
CA PRO A 239 -32.75 12.62 -19.48
C PRO A 239 -33.21 11.15 -19.53
N ASP A 240 -32.80 10.39 -20.54
CA ASP A 240 -33.23 9.00 -20.77
C ASP A 240 -32.77 8.03 -19.65
N HIS A 241 -31.71 8.39 -18.93
CA HIS A 241 -31.20 7.62 -17.80
C HIS A 241 -31.76 8.08 -16.44
N ARG A 242 -32.38 9.27 -16.38
CA ARG A 242 -32.86 9.88 -15.12
C ARG A 242 -34.02 9.11 -14.50
N ASP A 243 -34.99 8.68 -15.32
CA ASP A 243 -36.18 7.94 -14.86
C ASP A 243 -35.83 6.55 -14.29
N GLN A 244 -34.70 5.99 -14.70
CA GLN A 244 -34.24 4.65 -14.29
C GLN A 244 -33.73 4.64 -12.85
N PHE A 245 -33.07 5.73 -12.41
CA PHE A 245 -32.67 5.91 -11.00
C PHE A 245 -33.83 6.39 -10.10
N GLN A 246 -34.90 6.94 -10.69
CA GLN A 246 -36.13 7.31 -9.97
C GLN A 246 -36.84 6.08 -9.37
N THR A 247 -36.80 4.93 -10.06
CA THR A 247 -37.39 3.67 -9.54
C THR A 247 -36.65 3.13 -8.32
N LEU A 248 -35.33 3.36 -8.24
CA LEU A 248 -34.53 3.07 -7.05
C LEU A 248 -34.92 3.97 -5.88
N HIS A 249 -35.16 5.26 -6.16
CA HIS A 249 -35.61 6.25 -5.18
C HIS A 249 -36.93 5.88 -4.50
N ASP A 250 -37.94 5.47 -5.28
CA ASP A 250 -39.27 5.20 -4.72
C ASP A 250 -39.30 3.98 -3.78
N ARG A 251 -38.50 2.95 -4.10
CA ARG A 251 -38.31 1.79 -3.21
C ARG A 251 -37.47 2.16 -1.98
N TRP A 252 -36.50 3.06 -2.13
CA TRP A 252 -35.73 3.55 -0.99
C TRP A 252 -36.58 4.41 -0.05
N ARG A 253 -37.46 5.27 -0.56
CA ARG A 253 -38.46 5.97 0.27
C ARG A 253 -39.36 4.99 0.99
N ALA A 254 -39.74 3.87 0.36
CA ALA A 254 -40.53 2.83 1.02
C ALA A 254 -39.76 2.14 2.16
N ALA A 255 -38.48 1.83 1.95
CA ALA A 255 -37.59 1.27 2.98
C ALA A 255 -37.33 2.26 4.14
N GLY A 256 -37.06 3.54 3.83
CA GLY A 256 -36.88 4.59 4.83
C GLY A 256 -38.13 4.87 5.65
N ARG A 257 -39.35 4.71 5.07
CA ARG A 257 -40.62 4.77 5.82
C ARG A 257 -40.79 3.60 6.80
N LEU A 258 -40.36 2.40 6.42
CA LEU A 258 -40.38 1.21 7.28
C LEU A 258 -39.42 1.36 8.47
N GLN A 259 -38.22 1.91 8.25
CA GLN A 259 -37.23 2.13 9.30
C GLN A 259 -37.67 3.19 10.31
N ARG A 260 -38.39 4.24 9.86
CA ARG A 260 -39.04 5.21 10.77
C ARG A 260 -40.10 4.55 11.65
N ARG A 261 -40.99 3.73 11.08
CA ARG A 261 -42.02 3.01 11.86
C ARG A 261 -41.40 2.12 12.94
N ALA A 262 -40.35 1.37 12.60
CA ALA A 262 -39.63 0.53 13.55
C ALA A 262 -38.96 1.32 14.69
N CYS A 263 -38.52 2.56 14.41
CA CYS A 263 -37.95 3.45 15.42
C CYS A 263 -39.04 4.01 16.36
N THR A 264 -40.19 4.43 15.80
CA THR A 264 -41.34 4.90 16.58
C THR A 264 -41.94 3.79 17.45
N GLU A 265 -42.01 2.56 16.93
CA GLU A 265 -42.56 1.38 17.62
C GLU A 265 -41.64 0.85 18.73
N ARG A 266 -40.31 0.96 18.56
CA ARG A 266 -39.36 0.59 19.62
C ARG A 266 -39.30 1.62 20.75
N GLN A 267 -39.61 2.89 20.48
CA GLN A 267 -39.81 3.92 21.50
C GLN A 267 -41.12 3.73 22.28
N SER A 268 -42.23 3.37 21.62
CA SER A 268 -43.50 3.11 22.32
C SER A 268 -43.43 1.86 23.22
N LEU A 269 -42.72 0.81 22.80
CA LEU A 269 -42.48 -0.39 23.62
C LEU A 269 -41.61 -0.12 24.86
N ARG A 270 -40.68 0.84 24.82
CA ARG A 270 -39.92 1.28 26.01
C ARG A 270 -40.72 2.22 26.91
N ALA A 271 -41.66 2.99 26.37
CA ALA A 271 -42.55 3.85 27.16
C ALA A 271 -43.65 3.06 27.89
N GLY A 272 -44.06 1.88 27.39
CA GLY A 272 -45.08 1.03 28.00
C GLY A 272 -44.63 0.13 29.16
N ARG A 273 -43.34 0.12 29.53
CA ARG A 273 -42.81 -0.64 30.69
C ARG A 273 -42.07 0.28 31.67
N MET A 274 -42.80 1.14 32.37
CA MET A 274 -42.31 1.76 33.61
C MET A 274 -43.45 1.83 34.64
N GLY A 275 -43.48 0.88 35.58
CA GLY A 275 -44.15 1.04 36.86
C GLY A 275 -43.29 1.91 37.81
N PRO A 276 -43.88 2.53 38.85
CA PRO A 276 -43.27 3.62 39.61
C PRO A 276 -42.15 3.17 40.57
N PRO A 277 -41.32 4.11 41.08
CA PRO A 277 -39.96 3.84 41.55
C PRO A 277 -39.86 3.70 43.07
N LEU A 278 -38.84 2.98 43.56
CA LEU A 278 -38.36 3.04 44.94
C LEU A 278 -36.85 3.33 44.97
N VAL A 279 -36.55 4.61 45.19
CA VAL A 279 -35.51 5.20 46.08
C VAL A 279 -34.13 4.51 46.15
N SER A 280 -33.10 5.09 45.53
CA SER A 280 -32.13 6.00 46.22
C SER A 280 -30.87 6.24 45.38
N THR A 281 -30.34 7.46 45.54
CA THR A 281 -28.92 7.83 45.39
C THR A 281 -28.40 8.24 44.00
N ALA A 282 -28.32 9.56 43.82
CA ALA A 282 -27.33 10.33 43.06
C ALA A 282 -27.11 10.01 41.56
N ALA A 283 -27.93 10.60 40.69
CA ALA A 283 -27.51 10.96 39.33
C ALA A 283 -28.16 12.30 38.93
N ARG A 284 -27.34 13.35 38.86
CA ARG A 284 -27.75 14.72 38.57
C ARG A 284 -28.09 14.82 37.07
N ALA A 285 -29.39 14.67 36.79
CA ALA A 285 -30.20 15.26 35.72
C ALA A 285 -29.52 15.61 34.37
N TRP A 286 -29.73 14.74 33.36
CA TRP A 286 -29.93 15.18 31.97
C TRP A 286 -31.32 14.75 31.54
N ARG A 287 -32.27 15.70 31.53
CA ARG A 287 -33.56 15.52 30.85
C ARG A 287 -33.27 15.55 29.35
N TYR A 288 -33.45 14.42 28.68
CA TYR A 288 -33.43 14.34 27.22
C TYR A 288 -34.54 15.23 26.65
N ALA A 289 -34.17 16.14 25.75
CA ALA A 289 -35.14 16.88 24.95
C ALA A 289 -35.86 15.87 24.03
N PRO A 290 -37.20 15.82 24.03
CA PRO A 290 -37.93 15.01 23.06
C PRO A 290 -37.72 15.60 21.66
N CYS A 291 -37.62 14.74 20.63
CA CYS A 291 -37.71 15.16 19.24
C CYS A 291 -39.00 15.98 19.07
N ARG A 292 -38.88 17.31 18.97
CA ARG A 292 -40.02 18.17 18.68
C ARG A 292 -40.43 17.93 17.23
N ALA A 293 -41.66 17.46 17.08
CA ALA A 293 -42.31 17.22 15.79
C ALA A 293 -42.90 18.51 15.15
N ASP A 294 -42.58 19.71 15.66
CA ASP A 294 -43.18 20.95 15.18
C ASP A 294 -42.12 21.95 14.71
N SER A 295 -41.78 21.86 13.42
CA SER A 295 -41.41 23.01 12.60
C SER A 295 -41.72 22.70 11.14
N VAL A 296 -43.00 22.53 10.85
CA VAL A 296 -43.53 22.65 9.49
C VAL A 296 -43.46 24.14 9.13
N VAL A 297 -42.35 24.57 8.51
CA VAL A 297 -42.37 25.80 7.72
C VAL A 297 -43.11 25.44 6.44
N GLY A 298 -44.41 25.77 6.41
CA GLY A 298 -45.22 25.66 5.21
C GLY A 298 -44.69 26.59 4.10
N PRO A 299 -45.01 26.30 2.83
CA PRO A 299 -44.64 27.17 1.72
C PRO A 299 -45.26 28.57 1.90
N PRO A 300 -44.63 29.65 1.41
CA PRO A 300 -45.23 30.98 1.46
C PRO A 300 -46.51 30.97 0.62
N GLY A 301 -47.65 31.10 1.29
CA GLY A 301 -48.95 31.24 0.63
C GLY A 301 -49.07 32.59 -0.06
N ASP A 302 -49.59 32.55 -1.28
CA ASP A 302 -50.08 33.71 -2.02
C ASP A 302 -51.07 34.51 -1.16
N ARG A 303 -50.81 35.81 -1.02
CA ARG A 303 -51.78 36.75 -0.43
C ARG A 303 -52.82 37.10 -1.49
N PRO A 304 -54.13 37.11 -1.16
CA PRO A 304 -55.12 37.73 -2.02
C PRO A 304 -54.97 39.26 -1.94
N THR A 305 -54.82 39.88 -3.11
CA THR A 305 -55.03 41.32 -3.30
C THR A 305 -56.49 41.66 -3.00
N ALA A 306 -56.70 42.63 -2.11
CA ALA A 306 -57.92 43.40 -2.02
C ALA A 306 -57.99 44.40 -3.19
#